data_AF-A0A3D0TSY2-F1
#
_entry.id   AF-A0A3D0TSY2-F1
#
_cell.length_a   1.000
_cell.length_b   1.000
_cell.length_c   1.000
_cell.angle_alpha   90.00
_cell.angle_beta   90.00
_cell.angle_gamma   90.00
#
_symmetry.space_group_name_H-M   'P 1'
#
loop_
_entity.id
_entity.type
_entity.pdbx_description
1 polymer ?
#
loop_
_entity_poly.entity_id
_entity_poly.type
_entity_poly.pdbx_seq_one_letter_code
_entity_poly.pdbx_strand_id
1 'polypeptide(L)'
;MDHWVNYRERFGYPKSGWKNNLPEEIWVADETAFKMAKRLFPRITIAKIPNYYLLDIVEEYKRLNARSDGSTIVFMSEPIESGKVRCSEFRILQDLLATISVLKRPLKVIIRFHPSEKADKYDDIIQKYAHAIVISKSTHKNIIDDVVRADFILGMTSMSLIVGLACHKRTVSYMPGAGHACALPHKDLIKIKTPVALRHIIKTLA
;
A
#
# COMPACT_ATOMS: atom_id res chain seq x y z
N MET A 1 -6.78 14.03 -8.54
CA MET A 1 -6.32 12.70 -8.98
C MET A 1 -5.15 12.26 -8.13
N ASP A 2 -5.35 11.22 -7.34
CA ASP A 2 -4.50 10.76 -6.23
C ASP A 2 -3.84 9.40 -6.47
N HIS A 3 -4.11 8.76 -7.62
CA HIS A 3 -3.50 7.50 -8.02
C HIS A 3 -2.77 7.62 -9.36
N TRP A 4 -1.84 6.70 -9.64
CA TRP A 4 -0.95 6.70 -10.81
C TRP A 4 -1.40 5.78 -11.95
N VAL A 5 -2.64 5.29 -11.92
CA VAL A 5 -3.18 4.42 -12.97
C VAL A 5 -4.61 4.83 -13.35
N ASN A 6 -5.06 4.30 -14.48
CA ASN A 6 -6.46 4.35 -14.94
C ASN A 6 -6.99 5.78 -15.14
N TYR A 7 -6.16 6.69 -15.66
CA TYR A 7 -6.52 8.11 -15.79
C TYR A 7 -7.71 8.33 -16.71
N ARG A 8 -7.75 7.66 -17.87
CA ARG A 8 -8.85 7.85 -18.85
C ARG A 8 -10.09 7.09 -18.42
N GLU A 9 -9.90 5.93 -17.80
CA GLU A 9 -10.93 5.01 -17.32
C GLU A 9 -11.77 5.66 -16.22
N ARG A 10 -11.17 6.53 -15.40
CA ARG A 10 -11.89 7.37 -14.42
C ARG A 10 -12.93 8.29 -15.05
N PHE A 11 -12.76 8.63 -16.32
CA PHE A 11 -13.71 9.44 -17.11
C PHE A 11 -14.56 8.58 -18.06
N GLY A 12 -14.49 7.24 -17.95
CA GLY A 12 -15.35 6.31 -18.68
C GLY A 12 -14.72 5.65 -19.92
N TYR A 13 -13.43 5.86 -20.20
CA TYR A 13 -12.73 5.11 -21.26
C TYR A 13 -12.81 3.59 -21.00
N PRO A 14 -12.99 2.73 -22.03
CA PRO A 14 -13.05 3.03 -23.47
C PRO A 14 -14.45 3.30 -24.03
N LYS A 15 -15.47 3.57 -23.20
CA LYS A 15 -16.84 3.80 -23.68
C LYS A 15 -16.88 4.99 -24.65
N SER A 16 -17.72 4.91 -25.68
CA SER A 16 -17.94 6.03 -26.60
C SER A 16 -18.42 7.27 -25.83
N GLY A 17 -17.94 8.44 -26.22
CA GLY A 17 -18.29 9.71 -25.55
C GLY A 17 -17.61 9.97 -24.20
N TRP A 18 -16.70 9.11 -23.71
CA TRP A 18 -16.04 9.30 -22.40
C TRP A 18 -15.38 10.68 -22.22
N LYS A 19 -14.93 11.30 -23.31
CA LYS A 19 -14.33 12.65 -23.30
C LYS A 19 -15.30 13.74 -22.83
N ASN A 20 -16.61 13.50 -22.93
CA ASN A 20 -17.65 14.41 -22.45
C ASN A 20 -17.70 14.46 -20.91
N ASN A 21 -17.08 13.49 -20.23
CA ASN A 21 -16.96 13.47 -18.78
C ASN A 21 -15.65 14.13 -18.28
N LEU A 22 -14.85 14.73 -19.17
CA LEU A 22 -13.63 15.43 -18.77
C LEU A 22 -13.98 16.75 -18.07
N PRO A 23 -13.36 17.07 -16.94
CA PRO A 23 -13.54 18.35 -16.26
C PRO A 23 -12.76 19.46 -16.99
N GLU A 24 -13.00 20.71 -16.62
CA GLU A 24 -12.24 21.87 -17.08
C GLU A 24 -10.79 21.83 -16.57
N GLU A 25 -10.59 21.26 -15.37
CA GLU A 25 -9.30 21.15 -14.72
C GLU A 25 -9.11 19.80 -14.03
N ILE A 26 -7.89 19.26 -14.08
CA ILE A 26 -7.47 18.08 -13.34
C ILE A 26 -6.36 18.46 -12.37
N TRP A 27 -6.65 18.31 -11.08
CA TRP A 27 -5.66 18.51 -10.02
C TRP A 27 -4.91 17.21 -9.72
N VAL A 28 -3.60 17.31 -9.57
CA VAL A 28 -2.71 16.21 -9.20
C VAL A 28 -1.77 16.65 -8.09
N ALA A 29 -1.23 15.70 -7.33
CA ALA A 29 -0.50 16.01 -6.10
C ALA A 29 1.00 15.72 -6.14
N ASP A 30 1.51 15.19 -7.26
CA ASP A 30 2.93 14.91 -7.44
C ASP A 30 3.38 15.13 -8.89
N GLU A 31 4.70 15.23 -9.07
CA GLU A 31 5.32 15.52 -10.36
C GLU A 31 5.11 14.41 -11.41
N THR A 32 5.01 13.15 -10.98
CA THR A 32 4.79 12.03 -11.88
C THR A 32 3.35 12.02 -12.40
N ALA A 33 2.38 12.21 -11.49
CA ALA A 33 0.98 12.40 -11.84
C ALA A 33 0.78 13.60 -12.79
N PHE A 34 1.49 14.71 -12.55
CA PHE A 34 1.45 15.90 -13.41
C PHE A 34 1.91 15.65 -14.83
N LYS A 35 3.09 15.02 -15.00
CA LYS A 35 3.61 14.66 -16.32
C LYS A 35 2.67 13.68 -17.03
N MET A 36 2.12 12.71 -16.29
CA MET A 36 1.18 11.73 -16.84
C MET A 36 -0.12 12.40 -17.30
N ALA A 37 -0.73 13.24 -16.47
CA ALA A 37 -1.96 13.97 -16.77
C ALA A 37 -1.79 14.86 -18.00
N LYS A 38 -0.72 15.66 -18.07
CA LYS A 38 -0.43 16.52 -19.23
C LYS A 38 -0.33 15.74 -20.53
N ARG A 39 0.33 14.57 -20.49
CA ARG A 39 0.46 13.70 -21.66
C ARG A 39 -0.88 13.09 -22.09
N LEU A 40 -1.72 12.68 -21.13
CA LEU A 40 -2.98 12.01 -21.42
C LEU A 40 -4.11 12.96 -21.81
N PHE A 41 -4.07 14.20 -21.32
CA PHE A 41 -5.10 15.23 -21.48
C PHE A 41 -4.50 16.57 -21.95
N PRO A 42 -3.97 16.65 -23.18
CA PRO A 42 -3.25 17.83 -23.66
C PRO A 42 -4.12 19.09 -23.82
N ARG A 43 -5.45 18.96 -23.74
CA ARG A 43 -6.41 20.06 -23.86
C ARG A 43 -7.09 20.45 -22.54
N ILE A 44 -6.76 19.77 -21.44
CA ILE A 44 -7.33 20.04 -20.12
C ILE A 44 -6.27 20.79 -19.29
N THR A 45 -6.72 21.76 -18.50
CA THR A 45 -5.82 22.45 -17.56
C THR A 45 -5.39 21.46 -16.48
N ILE A 46 -4.08 21.32 -16.28
CA ILE A 46 -3.53 20.45 -15.24
C ILE A 46 -2.86 21.33 -14.19
N ALA A 47 -3.36 21.31 -12.96
CA ALA A 47 -2.72 21.95 -11.83
C ALA A 47 -2.06 20.94 -10.90
N LYS A 48 -0.84 21.27 -10.45
CA LYS A 48 -0.16 20.55 -9.40
C LYS A 48 -0.40 21.27 -8.09
N ILE A 49 -1.09 20.61 -7.17
CA ILE A 49 -1.42 21.14 -5.84
C ILE A 49 -0.76 20.30 -4.74
N PRO A 50 -0.64 20.81 -3.50
CA PRO A 50 -0.23 19.97 -2.38
C PRO A 50 -1.19 18.79 -2.16
N ASN A 51 -0.65 17.65 -1.70
CA ASN A 51 -1.48 16.56 -1.21
C ASN A 51 -1.91 16.85 0.23
N TYR A 52 -2.99 17.62 0.42
CA TYR A 52 -3.47 18.01 1.75
C TYR A 52 -3.74 16.81 2.67
N TYR A 53 -4.27 15.71 2.13
CA TYR A 53 -4.43 14.47 2.89
C TYR A 53 -3.11 13.95 3.47
N LEU A 54 -2.03 13.92 2.68
CA LEU A 54 -0.71 13.51 3.20
C LEU A 54 -0.12 14.54 4.16
N LEU A 55 -0.35 15.84 3.95
CA LEU A 55 0.11 16.88 4.88
C LEU A 55 -0.51 16.67 6.26
N ASP A 56 -1.84 16.50 6.32
CA ASP A 56 -2.57 16.28 7.57
C ASP A 56 -2.07 15.01 8.29
N ILE A 57 -1.87 13.93 7.54
CA ILE A 57 -1.31 12.67 8.04
C ILE A 57 0.08 12.86 8.65
N VAL A 58 0.97 13.60 7.95
CA VAL A 58 2.35 13.82 8.43
C VAL A 58 2.35 14.69 9.68
N GLU A 59 1.46 15.68 9.77
CA GLU A 59 1.31 16.46 11.00
C GLU A 59 0.79 15.61 12.15
N GLU A 60 -0.21 14.76 11.92
CA GLU A 60 -0.73 13.85 12.93
C GLU A 60 0.32 12.84 13.39
N TYR A 61 1.09 12.27 12.46
CA TYR A 61 2.22 11.39 12.76
C TYR A 61 3.23 12.04 13.71
N LYS A 62 3.61 13.30 13.43
CA LYS A 62 4.54 14.07 14.28
C LYS A 62 3.98 14.29 15.69
N ARG A 63 2.67 14.55 15.81
CA ARG A 63 2.01 14.76 17.11
C ARG A 63 1.97 13.50 17.97
N LEU A 64 1.75 12.34 17.37
CA LEU A 64 1.60 11.08 18.10
C LEU A 64 2.90 10.59 18.77
N ASN A 65 4.08 11.03 18.29
CA ASN A 65 5.40 10.75 18.86
C ASN A 65 5.58 9.28 19.31
N ALA A 66 5.08 8.32 18.52
CA ALA A 66 5.08 6.94 18.97
C ALA A 66 6.48 6.34 18.91
N ARG A 67 6.79 5.56 19.95
CA ARG A 67 7.99 4.75 20.01
C ARG A 67 7.68 3.39 19.42
N SER A 68 8.53 2.99 18.49
CA SER A 68 8.49 1.66 17.90
C SER A 68 9.33 0.70 18.73
N ASP A 69 8.92 -0.57 18.82
CA ASP A 69 9.66 -1.60 19.54
C ASP A 69 10.62 -2.41 18.64
N GLY A 70 10.75 -2.02 17.36
CA GLY A 70 11.61 -2.68 16.38
C GLY A 70 10.98 -3.92 15.73
N SER A 71 9.84 -4.39 16.23
CA SER A 71 9.32 -5.72 15.94
C SER A 71 7.99 -5.74 15.16
N THR A 72 7.38 -4.58 14.91
CA THR A 72 6.01 -4.50 14.42
C THR A 72 5.93 -4.32 12.91
N ILE A 73 5.34 -5.31 12.23
CA ILE A 73 5.04 -5.29 10.80
C ILE A 73 3.55 -4.97 10.61
N VAL A 74 3.25 -3.95 9.82
CA VAL A 74 1.87 -3.68 9.38
C VAL A 74 1.70 -4.16 7.94
N PHE A 75 0.81 -5.13 7.75
CA PHE A 75 0.37 -5.57 6.43
C PHE A 75 -0.86 -4.75 6.01
N MET A 76 -0.73 -4.01 4.90
CA MET A 76 -1.79 -3.21 4.29
C MET A 76 -2.51 -4.05 3.23
N SER A 77 -3.71 -4.50 3.57
CA SER A 77 -4.57 -5.24 2.65
C SER A 77 -5.03 -4.39 1.47
N GLU A 78 -5.22 -5.01 0.30
CA GLU A 78 -5.68 -4.35 -0.92
C GLU A 78 -6.51 -5.34 -1.75
N PRO A 79 -7.81 -5.10 -1.96
CA PRO A 79 -8.75 -6.05 -2.55
C PRO A 79 -8.48 -6.22 -4.05
N ILE A 80 -7.45 -6.98 -4.37
CA ILE A 80 -7.05 -7.30 -5.74
C ILE A 80 -7.70 -8.62 -6.12
N GLU A 81 -8.66 -8.55 -7.03
CA GLU A 81 -9.33 -9.72 -7.59
C GLU A 81 -8.31 -10.70 -8.20
N SER A 82 -8.37 -11.95 -7.76
CA SER A 82 -7.50 -13.05 -8.16
C SER A 82 -7.54 -13.39 -9.66
N GLY A 83 -8.52 -12.88 -10.41
CA GLY A 83 -8.70 -13.15 -11.83
C GLY A 83 -7.81 -12.34 -12.78
N LYS A 84 -7.32 -11.15 -12.37
CA LYS A 84 -6.48 -10.29 -13.23
C LYS A 84 -4.99 -10.39 -12.93
N VAL A 85 -4.64 -10.79 -11.70
CA VAL A 85 -3.26 -10.80 -11.21
C VAL A 85 -2.92 -12.19 -10.69
N ARG A 86 -1.83 -12.80 -11.17
CA ARG A 86 -1.25 -14.05 -10.62
C ARG A 86 -0.73 -13.94 -9.17
N CYS A 87 -0.97 -12.79 -8.53
CA CYS A 87 -0.56 -12.42 -7.20
C CYS A 87 -1.77 -11.82 -6.48
N SER A 88 -2.33 -12.57 -5.54
CA SER A 88 -3.35 -12.06 -4.62
C SER A 88 -2.71 -11.56 -3.33
N GLU A 89 -3.38 -10.64 -2.67
CA GLU A 89 -3.13 -10.23 -1.28
C GLU A 89 -3.01 -11.43 -0.31
N PHE A 90 -3.80 -12.49 -0.51
CA PHE A 90 -3.76 -13.72 0.30
C PHE A 90 -2.40 -14.39 0.21
N ARG A 91 -1.84 -14.50 -1.01
CA ARG A 91 -0.50 -15.04 -1.22
C ARG A 91 0.56 -14.21 -0.52
N ILE A 92 0.43 -12.89 -0.56
CA ILE A 92 1.39 -11.98 0.08
C ILE A 92 1.37 -12.14 1.60
N LEU A 93 0.17 -12.18 2.20
CA LEU A 93 0.03 -12.44 3.62
C LEU A 93 0.61 -13.81 4.00
N GLN A 94 0.34 -14.84 3.20
CA GLN A 94 0.91 -16.18 3.40
C GLN A 94 2.44 -16.18 3.32
N ASP A 95 3.03 -15.54 2.30
CA ASP A 95 4.47 -15.42 2.13
C ASP A 95 5.11 -14.66 3.31
N LEU A 96 4.47 -13.60 3.79
CA LEU A 96 4.91 -12.84 4.97
C LEU A 96 4.94 -13.73 6.22
N LEU A 97 3.82 -14.37 6.55
CA LEU A 97 3.71 -15.18 7.76
C LEU A 97 4.60 -16.43 7.70
N ALA A 98 4.68 -17.10 6.55
CA ALA A 98 5.60 -18.22 6.35
C ALA A 98 7.07 -17.79 6.50
N THR A 99 7.42 -16.58 6.05
CA THR A 99 8.76 -16.06 6.22
C THR A 99 9.08 -15.80 7.69
N ILE A 100 8.17 -15.16 8.42
CA ILE A 100 8.34 -14.86 9.83
C ILE A 100 8.45 -16.13 10.67
N SER A 101 7.58 -17.13 10.42
CA SER A 101 7.56 -18.38 11.19
C SER A 101 8.88 -19.15 11.12
N VAL A 102 9.58 -19.08 9.97
CA VAL A 102 10.91 -19.69 9.79
C VAL A 102 12.01 -18.91 10.48
N LEU A 103 11.88 -17.59 10.62
CA LEU A 103 12.90 -16.75 11.24
C LEU A 103 12.97 -16.89 12.76
N LYS A 104 11.90 -17.40 13.41
CA LYS A 104 11.82 -17.60 14.87
C LYS A 104 12.21 -16.34 15.68
N ARG A 105 11.83 -15.17 15.17
CA ARG A 105 12.03 -13.87 15.84
C ARG A 105 10.70 -13.39 16.42
N PRO A 106 10.71 -12.58 17.50
CA PRO A 106 9.49 -12.08 18.15
C PRO A 106 8.84 -10.93 17.34
N LEU A 107 8.62 -11.14 16.05
CA LEU A 107 7.95 -10.18 15.17
C LEU A 107 6.44 -10.25 15.36
N LYS A 108 5.81 -9.08 15.35
CA LYS A 108 4.35 -8.92 15.46
C LYS A 108 3.81 -8.50 14.10
N VAL A 109 2.62 -9.00 13.75
CA VAL A 109 1.94 -8.63 12.50
C VAL A 109 0.59 -8.00 12.81
N ILE A 110 0.42 -6.75 12.39
CA ILE A 110 -0.88 -6.07 12.38
C ILE A 110 -1.42 -6.14 10.95
N ILE A 111 -2.59 -6.72 10.78
CA ILE A 111 -3.30 -6.75 9.50
C ILE A 111 -4.27 -5.57 9.48
N ARG A 112 -4.00 -4.59 8.61
CA ARG A 112 -4.93 -3.50 8.31
C ARG A 112 -5.76 -3.87 7.08
N PHE A 113 -7.04 -4.10 7.29
CA PHE A 113 -8.01 -4.40 6.24
C PHE A 113 -8.28 -3.16 5.37
N HIS A 114 -8.60 -3.37 4.11
CA HIS A 114 -9.20 -2.33 3.29
C HIS A 114 -10.62 -2.02 3.81
N PRO A 115 -11.10 -0.77 3.79
CA PRO A 115 -12.42 -0.42 4.35
C PRO A 115 -13.61 -1.21 3.79
N SER A 116 -13.49 -1.78 2.59
CA SER A 116 -14.53 -2.59 1.95
C SER A 116 -14.47 -4.08 2.29
N GLU A 117 -13.47 -4.52 3.06
CA GLU A 117 -13.24 -5.93 3.35
C GLU A 117 -13.92 -6.35 4.63
N LYS A 118 -14.28 -7.64 4.70
CA LYS A 118 -14.82 -8.25 5.91
C LYS A 118 -13.71 -8.57 6.89
N ALA A 119 -14.02 -8.50 8.17
CA ALA A 119 -13.06 -8.74 9.26
C ALA A 119 -12.60 -10.21 9.37
N ASP A 120 -13.33 -11.14 8.77
CA ASP A 120 -13.04 -12.59 8.74
C ASP A 120 -12.23 -13.03 7.51
N LYS A 121 -11.90 -12.10 6.59
CA LYS A 121 -11.27 -12.40 5.30
C LYS A 121 -10.01 -13.26 5.37
N TYR A 122 -9.24 -13.18 6.46
CA TYR A 122 -7.94 -13.84 6.58
C TYR A 122 -7.89 -14.91 7.68
N ASP A 123 -9.02 -15.34 8.23
CA ASP A 123 -9.07 -16.14 9.46
C ASP A 123 -8.35 -17.48 9.30
N ASP A 124 -8.57 -18.16 8.17
CA ASP A 124 -7.88 -19.42 7.86
C ASP A 124 -6.34 -19.26 7.80
N ILE A 125 -5.87 -18.15 7.22
CA ILE A 125 -4.44 -17.85 7.14
C ILE A 125 -3.89 -17.54 8.53
N ILE A 126 -4.59 -16.71 9.31
CA ILE A 126 -4.17 -16.32 10.66
C ILE A 126 -4.09 -17.55 11.56
N GLN A 127 -5.12 -18.40 11.57
CA GLN A 127 -5.19 -19.59 12.40
C GLN A 127 -4.02 -20.54 12.16
N LYS A 128 -3.58 -20.69 10.90
CA LYS A 128 -2.42 -21.51 10.54
C LYS A 128 -1.12 -21.09 11.22
N TYR A 129 -0.94 -19.80 11.51
CA TYR A 129 0.32 -19.25 12.05
C TYR A 129 0.22 -18.70 13.49
N ALA A 130 -0.99 -18.67 14.07
CA ALA A 130 -1.24 -18.11 15.42
C ALA A 130 -0.43 -18.79 16.54
N HIS A 131 0.03 -20.02 16.34
CA HIS A 131 0.88 -20.74 17.30
C HIS A 131 2.34 -20.24 17.33
N ALA A 132 2.78 -19.49 16.32
CA ALA A 132 4.17 -19.08 16.16
C ALA A 132 4.37 -17.56 16.06
N ILE A 133 3.31 -16.82 15.74
CA ILE A 133 3.38 -15.38 15.45
C ILE A 133 2.26 -14.66 16.19
N VAL A 134 2.60 -13.53 16.82
CA VAL A 134 1.58 -12.62 17.36
C VAL A 134 0.96 -11.86 16.19
N ILE A 135 -0.28 -12.20 15.86
CA ILE A 135 -1.03 -11.60 14.75
C ILE A 135 -2.28 -10.90 15.31
N SER A 136 -2.47 -9.64 14.95
CA SER A 136 -3.65 -8.86 15.33
C SER A 136 -4.34 -8.25 14.10
N LYS A 137 -5.67 -8.21 14.13
CA LYS A 137 -6.49 -7.48 13.16
C LYS A 137 -6.64 -6.03 13.66
N SER A 138 -6.27 -5.05 12.84
CA SER A 138 -6.49 -3.65 13.19
C SER A 138 -7.99 -3.33 13.19
N THR A 139 -8.44 -2.65 14.24
CA THR A 139 -9.79 -2.07 14.37
C THR A 139 -9.75 -0.54 14.29
N HIS A 140 -8.57 0.05 14.04
CA HIS A 140 -8.41 1.49 14.01
C HIS A 140 -9.07 2.10 12.78
N LYS A 141 -9.91 3.12 13.03
CA LYS A 141 -10.55 3.91 11.98
C LYS A 141 -9.50 4.60 11.11
N ASN A 142 -8.54 5.27 11.73
CA ASN A 142 -7.53 6.04 11.03
C ASN A 142 -6.30 5.18 10.71
N ILE A 143 -5.77 5.34 9.50
CA ILE A 143 -4.57 4.61 9.06
C ILE A 143 -3.34 4.97 9.89
N ILE A 144 -3.30 6.21 10.40
CA ILE A 144 -2.15 6.71 11.15
C ILE A 144 -1.90 5.93 12.44
N ASP A 145 -2.96 5.43 13.07
CA ASP A 145 -2.85 4.61 14.27
C ASP A 145 -2.03 3.35 13.99
N ASP A 146 -2.22 2.71 12.83
CA ASP A 146 -1.42 1.55 12.46
C ASP A 146 -0.03 1.95 12.00
N VAL A 147 0.07 3.00 11.19
CA VAL A 147 1.36 3.49 10.66
C VAL A 147 2.29 3.88 11.79
N VAL A 148 1.82 4.56 12.83
CA VAL A 148 2.68 5.06 13.91
C VAL A 148 3.38 3.91 14.66
N ARG A 149 2.69 2.77 14.79
CA ARG A 149 3.17 1.54 15.43
C ARG A 149 4.08 0.70 14.53
N ALA A 150 4.13 0.96 13.23
CA ALA A 150 4.89 0.17 12.29
C ALA A 150 6.40 0.45 12.38
N ASP A 151 7.21 -0.60 12.50
CA ASP A 151 8.63 -0.57 12.11
C ASP A 151 8.79 -0.81 10.61
N PHE A 152 7.86 -1.59 10.06
CA PHE A 152 7.87 -2.03 8.68
C PHE A 152 6.45 -2.10 8.14
N ILE A 153 6.24 -1.58 6.94
CA ILE A 153 4.95 -1.61 6.25
C ILE A 153 5.09 -2.46 4.99
N LEU A 154 4.22 -3.45 4.83
CA LEU A 154 4.16 -4.30 3.65
C LEU A 154 2.79 -4.17 2.97
N GLY A 155 2.78 -4.04 1.65
CA GLY A 155 1.56 -4.17 0.86
C GLY A 155 1.87 -4.31 -0.62
N MET A 156 0.93 -3.92 -1.47
CA MET A 156 1.00 -4.14 -2.91
C MET A 156 1.24 -2.84 -3.69
N THR A 157 0.20 -2.07 -4.00
CA THR A 157 0.32 -0.88 -4.85
C THR A 157 -0.63 0.25 -4.48
N SER A 158 -1.28 0.19 -3.32
CA SER A 158 -2.22 1.19 -2.86
C SER A 158 -1.58 2.45 -2.26
N MET A 159 -2.41 3.49 -2.14
CA MET A 159 -2.06 4.76 -1.48
C MET A 159 -1.62 4.59 -0.01
N SER A 160 -2.02 3.50 0.65
CA SER A 160 -1.60 3.19 2.03
C SER A 160 -0.08 3.08 2.19
N LEU A 161 0.63 2.60 1.15
CA LEU A 161 2.09 2.55 1.16
C LEU A 161 2.70 3.96 1.07
N ILE A 162 2.02 4.89 0.42
CA ILE A 162 2.49 6.27 0.28
C ILE A 162 2.31 7.04 1.59
N VAL A 163 1.24 6.75 2.34
CA VAL A 163 1.07 7.21 3.73
C VAL A 163 2.25 6.75 4.59
N GLY A 164 2.64 5.47 4.50
CA GLY A 164 3.80 4.93 5.20
C GLY A 164 5.12 5.65 4.84
N LEU A 165 5.38 5.84 3.55
CA LEU A 165 6.56 6.57 3.08
C LEU A 165 6.58 8.04 3.53
N ALA A 166 5.44 8.72 3.47
CA ALA A 166 5.32 10.11 3.92
C ALA A 166 5.65 10.26 5.42
N CYS A 167 5.35 9.23 6.22
CA CYS A 167 5.70 9.15 7.64
C CYS A 167 7.12 8.60 7.89
N HIS A 168 7.98 8.53 6.87
CA HIS A 168 9.34 7.99 6.93
C HIS A 168 9.44 6.55 7.44
N LYS A 169 8.39 5.74 7.27
CA LYS A 169 8.41 4.32 7.62
C LYS A 169 9.06 3.50 6.52
N ARG A 170 9.78 2.44 6.91
CA ARG A 170 10.33 1.47 5.97
C ARG A 170 9.18 0.72 5.29
N THR A 171 8.87 1.13 4.07
CA THR A 171 7.70 0.66 3.33
C THR A 171 8.11 -0.17 2.12
N VAL A 172 7.46 -1.33 1.95
CA VAL A 172 7.73 -2.28 0.87
C VAL A 172 6.46 -2.58 0.09
N SER A 173 6.59 -2.46 -1.23
CA SER A 173 5.69 -3.08 -2.18
C SER A 173 6.21 -4.46 -2.54
N TYR A 174 5.42 -5.50 -2.25
CA TYR A 174 5.73 -6.87 -2.63
C TYR A 174 4.66 -7.38 -3.60
N MET A 175 5.11 -7.69 -4.82
CA MET A 175 4.26 -8.22 -5.89
C MET A 175 4.97 -9.41 -6.55
N PRO A 176 4.89 -10.62 -5.97
CA PRO A 176 5.55 -11.80 -6.51
C PRO A 176 4.93 -12.29 -7.83
N GLY A 177 5.79 -12.77 -8.73
CA GLY A 177 5.39 -13.42 -9.98
C GLY A 177 5.56 -12.56 -11.24
N ALA A 178 5.43 -13.20 -12.40
CA ALA A 178 5.52 -12.55 -13.69
C ALA A 178 4.17 -11.94 -14.08
N GLY A 179 4.14 -10.62 -14.32
CA GLY A 179 3.01 -9.97 -15.00
C GLY A 179 2.62 -8.58 -14.51
N HIS A 180 2.95 -8.18 -13.28
CA HIS A 180 2.56 -6.87 -12.75
C HIS A 180 3.71 -6.23 -11.97
N ALA A 181 4.12 -5.04 -12.39
CA ALA A 181 5.03 -4.19 -11.64
C ALA A 181 4.21 -3.25 -10.75
N CYS A 182 4.76 -2.89 -9.58
CA CYS A 182 4.20 -1.84 -8.73
C CYS A 182 4.07 -0.55 -9.55
N ALA A 183 2.84 -0.02 -9.64
CA ALA A 183 2.54 1.17 -10.43
C ALA A 183 2.88 2.47 -9.68
N LEU A 184 3.20 2.39 -8.39
CA LEU A 184 3.60 3.53 -7.59
C LEU A 184 4.95 4.08 -8.09
N PRO A 185 5.05 5.38 -8.43
CA PRO A 185 6.26 5.94 -9.04
C PRO A 185 7.36 6.31 -8.04
N HIS A 186 7.07 6.24 -6.74
CA HIS A 186 7.98 6.65 -5.66
C HIS A 186 9.28 5.84 -5.70
N LYS A 187 10.40 6.56 -5.67
CA LYS A 187 11.75 5.98 -5.71
C LYS A 187 12.16 5.37 -4.36
N ASP A 188 11.71 5.99 -3.27
CA ASP A 188 12.01 5.53 -1.91
C ASP A 188 11.15 4.32 -1.50
N LEU A 189 10.14 3.97 -2.30
CA LEU A 189 9.40 2.73 -2.12
C LEU A 189 10.28 1.55 -2.52
N ILE A 190 10.57 0.67 -1.57
CA ILE A 190 11.27 -0.58 -1.84
C ILE A 190 10.30 -1.52 -2.59
N LYS A 191 10.64 -1.89 -3.82
CA LYS A 191 9.81 -2.74 -4.68
C LYS A 191 10.49 -4.09 -4.87
N ILE A 192 9.83 -5.15 -4.44
CA ILE A 192 10.35 -6.52 -4.54
C ILE A 192 9.36 -7.45 -5.27
N LYS A 193 9.91 -8.46 -5.95
CA LYS A 193 9.15 -9.38 -6.82
C LYS A 193 9.36 -10.86 -6.47
N THR A 194 10.12 -11.17 -5.42
CA THR A 194 10.46 -12.56 -5.07
C THR A 194 10.34 -12.80 -3.56
N PRO A 195 9.93 -14.01 -3.13
CA PRO A 195 9.95 -14.40 -1.72
C PRO A 195 11.35 -14.33 -1.10
N VAL A 196 12.39 -14.57 -1.90
CA VAL A 196 13.79 -14.47 -1.44
C VAL A 196 14.13 -13.03 -1.03
N ALA A 197 13.72 -12.04 -1.81
CA ALA A 197 13.91 -10.63 -1.48
C ALA A 197 13.10 -10.23 -0.24
N LEU A 198 11.86 -10.72 -0.11
CA LEU A 198 11.05 -10.52 1.10
C LEU A 198 11.77 -11.05 2.34
N ARG A 199 12.28 -12.28 2.29
CA ARG A 199 13.03 -12.90 3.38
C ARG A 199 14.28 -12.11 3.75
N HIS A 200 15.02 -11.62 2.76
CA HIS A 200 16.20 -10.79 3.02
C HIS A 200 15.82 -9.50 3.74
N ILE A 201 14.77 -8.80 3.29
CA ILE A 201 14.31 -7.58 3.93
C ILE A 201 13.87 -7.84 5.38
N ILE A 202 13.03 -8.84 5.63
CA ILE A 202 12.52 -9.13 6.98
C ILE A 202 13.69 -9.51 7.93
N LYS A 203 14.70 -10.23 7.44
CA LYS A 203 15.92 -10.52 8.24
C LYS A 203 16.64 -9.28 8.73
N THR A 204 16.57 -8.18 7.99
CA THR A 204 17.24 -6.90 8.34
C THR A 204 16.38 -5.97 9.21
N LEU A 205 15.17 -6.37 9.59
CA LEU A 205 14.46 -5.67 10.67
C LEU A 205 15.27 -5.93 11.95
N ALA A 206 15.62 -4.91 12.72
CA ALA A 206 16.49 -5.06 13.90
C ALA A 206 15.77 -5.78 15.04
#